data_AF-A0A529ZCW4-F1
#
_entry.id   AF-A0A529ZCW4-F1
#
_cell.length_a   1.000
_cell.length_b   1.000
_cell.length_c   1.000
_cell.angle_alpha   90.00
_cell.angle_beta   90.00
_cell.angle_gamma   90.00
#
_symmetry.space_group_name_H-M   'P 1'
#
loop_
_entity.id
_entity.type
_entity.pdbx_description
1 polymer ?
#
loop_
_entity_poly.entity_id
_entity_poly.type
_entity_poly.pdbx_seq_one_letter_code
_entity_poly.pdbx_strand_id
1 'polypeptide(L)'
;MADSDNSTTLSSVTLVGSGEGAIKASPQSDEADPALNLLRDWLRAQHVSQVLCRLQQRLETRVLGAACPASMDSKVGYSIAYQAEVEAATAALKIQDRLPRTPAHSLLGVVAKLEIVVGADRDIDDPTDFPWPHIESILRDLKEIAGSVPLERPDRSIVQADCRRYQAMAADLIGLGNHVADLPLGQEPAIGVDTE
;
A
#
# COMPACT_ATOMS: atom_id res chain seq x y z
N MET A 1 37.96 66.20 -1.38
CA MET A 1 37.29 66.62 -2.62
C MET A 1 37.79 65.71 -3.74
N ALA A 2 36.87 65.31 -4.61
CA ALA A 2 37.03 64.52 -5.83
C ALA A 2 37.41 63.03 -5.64
N ASP A 3 36.83 62.06 -6.36
CA ASP A 3 35.61 61.99 -7.16
C ASP A 3 35.24 60.50 -7.30
N SER A 4 33.94 60.26 -7.37
CA SER A 4 33.31 59.02 -7.84
C SER A 4 33.63 58.79 -9.31
N ASP A 5 33.59 57.52 -9.75
CA ASP A 5 32.94 57.05 -10.98
C ASP A 5 33.61 55.78 -11.52
N ASN A 6 33.21 54.61 -11.00
CA ASN A 6 33.43 53.36 -11.71
C ASN A 6 32.18 53.02 -12.53
N SER A 7 32.24 53.43 -13.79
CA SER A 7 31.30 53.05 -14.84
C SER A 7 31.65 51.65 -15.34
N THR A 8 30.73 50.70 -15.23
CA THR A 8 30.75 49.49 -16.08
C THR A 8 29.38 49.25 -16.68
N THR A 9 29.38 49.43 -17.99
CA THR A 9 28.33 49.32 -18.99
C THR A 9 27.69 47.93 -18.97
N LEU A 10 26.36 47.86 -18.83
CA LEU A 10 25.59 46.64 -19.10
C LEU A 10 25.31 46.55 -20.61
N SER A 11 25.71 45.42 -21.21
CA SER A 11 25.43 45.12 -22.61
C SER A 11 23.97 44.70 -22.80
N SER A 12 23.24 45.48 -23.59
CA SER A 12 21.90 45.16 -24.09
C SER A 12 22.01 44.23 -25.31
N VAL A 13 21.39 43.05 -25.29
CA VAL A 13 21.19 42.25 -26.51
C VAL A 13 19.79 41.61 -26.52
N THR A 14 18.90 42.34 -27.19
CA THR A 14 17.91 41.89 -28.19
C THR A 14 16.65 41.14 -27.74
N LEU A 15 15.59 41.94 -27.64
CA LEU A 15 14.19 41.62 -27.85
C LEU A 15 13.91 41.23 -29.33
N VAL A 16 12.91 40.36 -29.50
CA VAL A 16 12.17 39.99 -30.74
C VAL A 16 12.63 38.70 -31.42
N GLY A 17 11.90 37.64 -31.10
CA GLY A 17 11.72 36.45 -31.93
C GLY A 17 10.29 35.95 -31.71
N SER A 18 9.33 36.57 -32.39
CA SER A 18 7.94 36.10 -32.49
C SER A 18 7.93 34.75 -33.19
N GLY A 19 7.97 33.69 -32.41
CA GLY A 19 7.68 32.33 -32.85
C GLY A 19 6.42 31.88 -32.13
N GLU A 20 5.30 31.87 -32.84
CA GLU A 20 4.13 31.04 -32.53
C GLU A 20 4.56 29.57 -32.57
N GLY A 21 5.33 29.15 -31.57
CA GLY A 21 5.46 27.77 -31.19
C GLY A 21 4.18 27.42 -30.48
N ALA A 22 3.17 27.01 -31.24
CA ALA A 22 2.03 26.29 -30.73
C ALA A 22 2.57 25.24 -29.76
N ILE A 23 2.44 25.52 -28.46
CA ILE A 23 2.36 24.47 -27.46
C ILE A 23 1.17 23.70 -27.96
N LYS A 24 1.42 22.63 -28.73
CA LYS A 24 0.47 21.56 -28.90
C LYS A 24 0.19 21.16 -27.47
N ALA A 25 -0.86 21.74 -26.91
CA ALA A 25 -1.66 21.09 -25.89
C ALA A 25 -2.03 19.77 -26.57
N SER A 26 -1.14 18.79 -26.39
CA SER A 26 -1.47 17.42 -26.62
C SER A 26 -2.77 17.26 -25.84
N PRO A 27 -3.85 16.78 -26.45
CA PRO A 27 -4.97 16.33 -25.67
C PRO A 27 -4.43 15.12 -24.93
N GLN A 28 -3.76 15.33 -23.79
CA GLN A 28 -3.70 14.36 -22.73
C GLN A 28 -5.14 14.28 -22.26
N SER A 29 -5.89 13.53 -23.07
CA SER A 29 -7.12 12.83 -22.76
C SER A 29 -7.14 12.63 -21.26
N ASP A 30 -8.14 13.20 -20.60
CA ASP A 30 -9.07 12.59 -19.62
C ASP A 30 -8.66 11.28 -18.91
N GLU A 31 -7.36 11.02 -18.81
CA GLU A 31 -6.75 9.84 -18.25
C GLU A 31 -6.69 10.14 -16.77
N ALA A 32 -7.65 9.56 -16.06
CA ALA A 32 -7.83 9.70 -14.63
C ALA A 32 -6.47 9.63 -13.92
N ASP A 33 -6.20 10.63 -13.08
CA ASP A 33 -4.93 10.76 -12.36
C ASP A 33 -4.55 9.42 -11.70
N PRO A 34 -3.39 8.82 -12.03
CA PRO A 34 -3.04 7.48 -11.59
C PRO A 34 -2.90 7.39 -10.06
N ALA A 35 -2.62 8.50 -9.37
CA ALA A 35 -2.61 8.53 -7.91
C ALA A 35 -4.01 8.33 -7.31
N LEU A 36 -5.08 8.77 -7.98
CA LEU A 36 -6.46 8.53 -7.55
C LEU A 36 -6.83 7.05 -7.64
N ASN A 37 -6.43 6.39 -8.73
CA ASN A 37 -6.62 4.94 -8.88
C ASN A 37 -5.85 4.16 -7.82
N LEU A 38 -4.60 4.57 -7.56
CA LEU A 38 -3.77 3.96 -6.52
C LEU A 38 -4.40 4.10 -5.12
N LEU A 39 -5.00 5.26 -4.80
CA LEU A 39 -5.73 5.47 -3.54
C LEU A 39 -6.93 4.53 -3.44
N ARG A 40 -7.72 4.38 -4.51
CA ARG A 40 -8.89 3.48 -4.51
C ARG A 40 -8.47 2.03 -4.26
N ASP A 41 -7.40 1.58 -4.91
CA ASP A 41 -6.85 0.24 -4.73
C ASP A 41 -6.33 0.05 -3.30
N TRP A 42 -5.60 1.05 -2.77
CA TRP A 42 -5.07 1.01 -1.42
C TRP A 42 -6.19 0.97 -0.37
N LEU A 43 -7.22 1.82 -0.48
CA LEU A 43 -8.38 1.83 0.43
C LEU A 43 -9.11 0.49 0.43
N ARG A 44 -9.25 -0.15 -0.74
CA ARG A 44 -9.84 -1.50 -0.84
C ARG A 44 -8.98 -2.53 -0.12
N ALA A 45 -7.69 -2.59 -0.43
CA ALA A 45 -6.76 -3.54 0.18
C ALA A 45 -6.69 -3.35 1.71
N GLN A 46 -6.60 -2.11 2.18
CA GLN A 46 -6.61 -1.77 3.60
C GLN A 46 -7.91 -2.21 4.27
N HIS A 47 -9.07 -1.98 3.64
CA HIS A 47 -10.34 -2.42 4.21
C HIS A 47 -10.46 -3.94 4.30
N VAL A 48 -10.01 -4.67 3.28
CA VAL A 48 -9.99 -6.14 3.28
C VAL A 48 -9.07 -6.68 4.37
N SER A 49 -7.87 -6.10 4.51
CA SER A 49 -6.92 -6.43 5.58
C SER A 49 -7.55 -6.25 6.97
N GLN A 50 -8.18 -5.09 7.23
CA GLN A 50 -8.85 -4.83 8.52
C GLN A 50 -9.99 -5.82 8.81
N VAL A 51 -10.76 -6.22 7.79
CA VAL A 51 -11.83 -7.21 7.95
C VAL A 51 -11.25 -8.57 8.34
N LEU A 52 -10.17 -9.01 7.68
CA LEU A 52 -9.52 -10.28 7.95
C LEU A 52 -8.78 -10.28 9.30
N CYS A 53 -8.15 -9.17 9.68
CA CYS A 53 -7.59 -8.97 11.02
C CYS A 53 -8.64 -9.17 12.12
N ARG A 54 -9.81 -8.55 12.00
CA ARG A 54 -10.90 -8.78 12.96
C ARG A 54 -11.37 -10.24 13.00
N LEU A 55 -11.35 -10.94 11.87
CA LEU A 55 -11.68 -12.35 11.83
C LEU A 55 -10.61 -13.19 12.55
N GLN A 56 -9.32 -12.92 12.26
CA GLN A 56 -8.17 -13.56 12.90
C GLN A 56 -8.23 -13.35 14.41
N GLN A 57 -8.38 -12.11 14.90
CA GLN A 57 -8.44 -11.79 16.34
C GLN A 57 -9.60 -12.52 17.05
N ARG A 58 -10.77 -12.63 16.39
CA ARG A 58 -11.93 -13.36 16.93
C ARG A 58 -11.69 -14.87 17.00
N LEU A 59 -10.88 -15.43 16.09
CA LEU A 59 -10.51 -16.84 16.12
C LEU A 59 -9.40 -17.08 17.14
N GLU A 60 -8.42 -16.18 17.21
CA GLU A 60 -7.36 -16.18 18.21
C GLU A 60 -7.94 -16.20 19.62
N THR A 61 -8.88 -15.29 19.92
CA THR A 61 -9.57 -15.24 21.21
C THR A 61 -10.27 -16.57 21.55
N ARG A 62 -10.84 -17.25 20.55
CA ARG A 62 -11.50 -18.56 20.74
C ARG A 62 -10.50 -19.69 20.96
N VAL A 63 -9.37 -19.67 20.27
CA VAL A 63 -8.31 -20.68 20.41
C VAL A 63 -7.59 -20.52 21.75
N LEU A 64 -7.26 -19.29 22.15
CA LEU A 64 -6.55 -19.00 23.40
C LEU A 64 -7.47 -19.03 24.62
N GLY A 65 -8.74 -18.64 24.48
CA GLY A 65 -9.71 -18.60 25.59
C GLY A 65 -10.38 -19.95 25.90
N ALA A 66 -10.08 -21.02 25.16
CA ALA A 66 -10.68 -22.32 25.39
C ALA A 66 -10.07 -22.99 26.65
N ALA A 67 -10.91 -23.30 27.64
CA ALA A 67 -10.52 -24.01 28.87
C ALA A 67 -10.12 -25.49 28.64
N CYS A 68 -10.36 -26.02 27.44
CA CYS A 68 -9.99 -27.34 26.95
C CYS A 68 -9.16 -27.13 25.68
N PRO A 69 -8.15 -27.96 25.35
CA PRO A 69 -7.34 -27.76 24.14
C PRO A 69 -8.23 -27.54 22.91
N ALA A 70 -8.04 -26.41 22.24
CA ALA A 70 -8.76 -26.08 21.02
C ALA A 70 -8.65 -27.22 20.01
N SER A 71 -9.78 -27.58 19.39
CA SER A 71 -9.81 -28.64 18.37
C SER A 71 -8.84 -28.34 17.23
N MET A 72 -8.35 -29.38 16.55
CA MET A 72 -7.48 -29.21 15.37
C MET A 72 -8.15 -28.35 14.30
N ASP A 73 -9.45 -28.53 14.09
CA ASP A 73 -10.25 -27.72 13.15
C ASP A 73 -10.25 -26.23 13.52
N SER A 74 -10.36 -25.90 14.81
CA SER A 74 -10.30 -24.51 15.28
C SER A 74 -8.92 -23.88 15.08
N LYS A 75 -7.84 -24.67 15.25
CA LYS A 75 -6.46 -24.21 14.97
C LYS A 75 -6.23 -24.00 13.48
N VAL A 76 -6.71 -24.92 12.63
CA VAL A 76 -6.64 -24.77 11.16
C VAL A 76 -7.41 -23.53 10.71
N GLY A 77 -8.63 -23.32 11.22
CA GLY A 77 -9.42 -22.13 10.91
C GLY A 77 -8.72 -20.83 11.33
N TYR A 78 -8.06 -20.82 12.50
CA TYR A 78 -7.22 -19.71 12.94
C TYR A 78 -6.03 -19.47 11.99
N SER A 79 -5.28 -20.51 11.63
CA SER A 79 -4.13 -20.42 10.73
C SER A 79 -4.51 -19.90 9.34
N ILE A 80 -5.65 -20.33 8.80
CA ILE A 80 -6.18 -19.81 7.53
C ILE A 80 -6.50 -18.32 7.65
N ALA A 81 -7.17 -17.91 8.72
CA ALA A 81 -7.52 -16.50 8.93
C ALA A 81 -6.27 -15.62 9.12
N TYR A 82 -5.27 -16.11 9.85
CA TYR A 82 -3.97 -15.46 10.02
C TYR A 82 -3.26 -15.29 8.67
N GLN A 83 -3.10 -16.36 7.90
CA GLN A 83 -2.44 -16.25 6.60
C GLN A 83 -3.21 -15.35 5.63
N ALA A 84 -4.54 -15.40 5.63
CA ALA A 84 -5.36 -14.54 4.77
C ALA A 84 -5.18 -13.05 5.14
N GLU A 85 -5.09 -12.73 6.42
CA GLU A 85 -4.80 -11.38 6.91
C GLU A 85 -3.42 -10.91 6.47
N VAL A 86 -2.38 -11.72 6.65
CA VAL A 86 -1.00 -11.41 6.21
C VAL A 86 -0.95 -11.11 4.72
N GLU A 87 -1.60 -11.91 3.88
CA GLU A 87 -1.63 -11.70 2.42
C GLU A 87 -2.37 -10.40 2.03
N ALA A 88 -3.48 -10.10 2.71
CA ALA A 88 -4.25 -8.88 2.47
C ALA A 88 -3.49 -7.62 2.93
N ALA A 89 -2.84 -7.67 4.10
CA ALA A 89 -1.97 -6.60 4.58
C ALA A 89 -0.78 -6.37 3.64
N THR A 90 -0.17 -7.46 3.17
CA THR A 90 0.92 -7.42 2.19
C THR A 90 0.47 -6.77 0.87
N ALA A 91 -0.76 -7.00 0.43
CA ALA A 91 -1.29 -6.35 -0.77
C ALA A 91 -1.40 -4.83 -0.61
N ALA A 92 -1.82 -4.34 0.56
CA ALA A 92 -1.84 -2.91 0.86
C ALA A 92 -0.42 -2.32 0.88
N LEU A 93 0.57 -3.03 1.46
CA LEU A 93 1.97 -2.61 1.47
C LEU A 93 2.57 -2.53 0.06
N LYS A 94 2.32 -3.52 -0.79
CA LYS A 94 2.75 -3.51 -2.20
C LYS A 94 2.24 -2.30 -2.97
N ILE A 95 1.08 -1.76 -2.60
CA ILE A 95 0.54 -0.54 -3.20
C ILE A 95 1.31 0.69 -2.70
N GLN A 96 1.67 0.73 -1.42
CA GLN A 96 2.53 1.79 -0.85
C GLN A 96 3.92 1.80 -1.49
N ASP A 97 4.52 0.64 -1.76
CA ASP A 97 5.83 0.54 -2.43
C ASP A 97 5.83 1.15 -3.85
N ARG A 98 4.67 1.21 -4.49
CA ARG A 98 4.47 1.82 -5.81
C ARG A 98 4.24 3.34 -5.72
N LEU A 99 3.86 3.85 -4.56
CA LEU A 99 3.46 5.24 -4.36
C LEU A 99 4.53 6.27 -4.77
N PRO A 100 5.83 6.10 -4.44
CA PRO A 100 6.86 7.08 -4.82
C PRO A 100 7.04 7.18 -6.34
N ARG A 101 6.81 6.08 -7.06
CA ARG A 101 6.98 5.97 -8.51
C ARG A 101 5.70 6.33 -9.28
N THR A 102 4.58 6.53 -8.59
CA THR A 102 3.31 6.92 -9.21
C THR A 102 3.22 8.45 -9.26
N PRO A 103 3.28 9.06 -10.46
CA PRO A 103 3.14 10.51 -10.59
C PRO A 103 1.72 10.95 -10.21
N ALA A 104 1.58 12.15 -9.67
CA ALA A 104 0.29 12.82 -9.57
C ALA A 104 0.21 13.82 -10.72
N HIS A 105 -0.89 13.82 -11.46
CA HIS A 105 -1.13 14.76 -12.57
C HIS A 105 -2.04 15.92 -12.18
N SER A 106 -2.53 15.92 -10.94
CA SER A 106 -3.42 16.95 -10.37
C SER A 106 -3.14 17.17 -8.88
N LEU A 107 -3.63 18.29 -8.33
CA LEU A 107 -3.61 18.54 -6.88
C LEU A 107 -4.40 17.48 -6.11
N LEU A 108 -5.50 16.98 -6.67
CA LEU A 108 -6.25 15.85 -6.09
C LEU A 108 -5.44 14.55 -6.08
N GLY A 109 -4.57 14.34 -7.08
CA GLY A 109 -3.60 13.24 -7.06
C GLY A 109 -2.57 13.39 -5.94
N VAL A 110 -2.09 14.61 -5.67
CA VAL A 110 -1.20 14.87 -4.52
C VAL A 110 -1.92 14.59 -3.21
N VAL A 111 -3.17 15.06 -3.06
CA VAL A 111 -4.04 14.75 -1.92
C VAL A 111 -4.18 13.23 -1.76
N ALA A 112 -4.44 12.49 -2.83
CA ALA A 112 -4.54 11.03 -2.79
C ALA A 112 -3.27 10.33 -2.32
N LYS A 113 -2.09 10.82 -2.72
CA LYS A 113 -0.82 10.25 -2.22
C LYS A 113 -0.67 10.48 -0.71
N LEU A 114 -1.00 11.68 -0.24
CA LEU A 114 -0.93 12.01 1.18
C LEU A 114 -1.97 11.23 2.01
N GLU A 115 -3.16 10.95 1.46
CA GLU A 115 -4.15 10.09 2.11
C GLU A 115 -3.65 8.66 2.32
N ILE A 116 -2.91 8.10 1.35
CA ILE A 116 -2.26 6.79 1.49
C ILE A 116 -1.20 6.86 2.61
N VAL A 117 -0.37 7.89 2.60
CA VAL A 117 0.72 8.07 3.58
C VAL A 117 0.18 8.19 5.02
N VAL A 118 -0.75 9.13 5.26
CA VAL A 118 -1.38 9.30 6.58
C VAL A 118 -2.20 8.08 6.96
N GLY A 119 -2.81 7.41 5.99
CA GLY A 119 -3.64 6.24 6.23
C GLY A 119 -2.86 4.97 6.57
N ALA A 120 -1.65 4.84 6.05
CA ALA A 120 -0.77 3.70 6.30
C ALA A 120 -0.19 3.68 7.71
N ASP A 121 -0.10 4.84 8.35
CA ASP A 121 0.70 5.03 9.55
C ASP A 121 -0.13 5.20 10.84
N ARG A 122 -1.43 4.92 10.80
CA ARG A 122 -2.31 5.06 11.97
C ARG A 122 -2.00 4.12 13.14
N ASP A 123 -1.00 3.24 12.99
CA ASP A 123 -0.57 2.25 13.98
C ASP A 123 0.82 2.57 14.57
N ILE A 124 1.43 3.73 14.28
CA ILE A 124 2.62 4.18 15.03
C ILE A 124 2.22 4.66 16.42
N ASP A 125 2.74 3.97 17.45
CA ASP A 125 2.44 4.20 18.86
C ASP A 125 2.93 5.57 19.38
N ASP A 126 3.88 6.23 18.70
CA ASP A 126 4.38 7.57 19.02
C ASP A 126 4.09 8.60 17.90
N PRO A 127 3.14 9.52 18.07
CA PRO A 127 2.84 10.59 17.10
C PRO A 127 3.97 11.63 16.94
N THR A 128 5.03 11.53 17.75
CA THR A 128 6.25 12.35 17.65
C THR A 128 7.32 11.72 16.75
N ASP A 129 7.22 10.41 16.49
CA ASP A 129 8.08 9.73 15.55
C ASP A 129 7.62 10.07 14.13
N PHE A 130 8.47 10.81 13.41
CA PHE A 130 8.26 11.27 12.03
C PHE A 130 7.25 12.44 11.89
N PRO A 131 7.40 13.36 10.90
CA PRO A 131 6.64 14.62 10.85
C PRO A 131 5.15 14.49 10.48
N TRP A 132 4.43 13.51 11.02
CA TRP A 132 3.00 13.29 10.78
C TRP A 132 2.12 14.49 11.06
N PRO A 133 2.29 15.24 12.17
CA PRO A 133 1.48 16.44 12.39
C PRO A 133 1.63 17.48 11.27
N HIS A 134 2.83 17.57 10.68
CA HIS A 134 3.10 18.48 9.55
C HIS A 134 2.46 17.96 8.26
N ILE A 135 2.56 16.65 7.99
CA ILE A 135 1.96 16.02 6.81
C ILE A 135 0.42 16.12 6.86
N GLU A 136 -0.19 15.88 8.02
CA GLU A 136 -1.62 16.06 8.23
C GLU A 136 -2.06 17.51 8.05
N SER A 137 -1.26 18.48 8.51
CA SER A 137 -1.54 19.90 8.27
C SER A 137 -1.52 20.22 6.77
N ILE A 138 -0.50 19.78 6.04
CA ILE A 138 -0.37 19.99 4.59
C ILE A 138 -1.55 19.35 3.85
N LEU A 139 -1.94 18.12 4.24
CA LEU A 139 -3.09 17.44 3.66
C LEU A 139 -4.39 18.21 3.88
N ARG A 140 -4.59 18.77 5.08
CA ARG A 140 -5.75 19.61 5.39
C ARG A 140 -5.80 20.86 4.51
N ASP A 141 -4.69 21.58 4.43
CA ASP A 141 -4.61 22.81 3.62
C ASP A 141 -4.83 22.52 2.13
N LEU A 142 -4.27 21.42 1.61
CA LEU A 142 -4.48 21.00 0.23
C LEU A 142 -5.94 20.62 -0.06
N LYS A 143 -6.65 20.00 0.90
CA LYS A 143 -8.07 19.69 0.76
C LYS A 143 -8.94 20.96 0.70
N GLU A 144 -8.59 21.99 1.48
CA GLU A 144 -9.29 23.28 1.42
C GLU A 144 -9.08 23.98 0.07
N ILE A 145 -7.88 23.85 -0.52
CA ILE A 145 -7.51 24.53 -1.78
C ILE A 145 -8.03 23.76 -3.01
N ALA A 146 -7.84 22.44 -3.05
CA ALA A 146 -8.06 21.61 -4.23
C ALA A 146 -9.33 20.75 -4.15
N GLY A 147 -9.99 20.71 -2.99
CA GLY A 147 -11.07 19.79 -2.69
C GLY A 147 -10.59 18.45 -2.14
N SER A 148 -11.55 17.61 -1.74
CA SER A 148 -11.31 16.27 -1.22
C SER A 148 -11.53 15.19 -2.28
N VAL A 149 -10.70 14.15 -2.27
CA VAL A 149 -10.99 12.92 -3.01
C VAL A 149 -12.12 12.17 -2.29
N PRO A 150 -13.20 11.74 -2.98
CA PRO A 150 -14.23 10.92 -2.36
C PRO A 150 -13.65 9.62 -1.81
N LEU A 151 -13.53 9.51 -0.49
CA LEU A 151 -13.09 8.30 0.20
C LEU A 151 -14.27 7.34 0.41
N GLU A 152 -14.91 6.96 -0.70
CA GLU A 152 -16.06 6.06 -0.63
C GLU A 152 -15.65 4.72 -0.03
N ARG A 153 -16.50 4.22 0.88
CA ARG A 153 -16.33 2.88 1.41
C ARG A 153 -16.40 1.89 0.26
N PRO A 154 -15.43 0.95 0.14
CA PRO A 154 -15.48 -0.08 -0.89
C PRO A 154 -16.80 -0.87 -0.82
N ASP A 155 -17.34 -1.23 -1.98
CA ASP A 155 -18.56 -2.04 -2.08
C ASP A 155 -18.41 -3.33 -1.26
N ARG A 156 -19.39 -3.58 -0.39
CA ARG A 156 -19.40 -4.75 0.50
C ARG A 156 -19.28 -6.06 -0.28
N SER A 157 -19.89 -6.17 -1.45
CA SER A 157 -19.84 -7.36 -2.30
C SER A 157 -18.43 -7.64 -2.81
N ILE A 158 -17.71 -6.59 -3.22
CA ILE A 158 -16.32 -6.65 -3.66
C ILE A 158 -15.42 -7.06 -2.50
N VAL A 159 -15.57 -6.40 -1.34
CA VAL A 159 -14.79 -6.72 -0.13
C VAL A 159 -14.99 -8.18 0.29
N GLN A 160 -16.22 -8.69 0.23
CA GLN A 160 -16.51 -10.08 0.53
C GLN A 160 -15.87 -11.05 -0.47
N ALA A 161 -15.87 -10.70 -1.76
CA ALA A 161 -15.21 -11.50 -2.79
C ALA A 161 -13.70 -11.56 -2.56
N ASP A 162 -13.07 -10.41 -2.26
CA ASP A 162 -11.64 -10.33 -1.96
C ASP A 162 -11.28 -11.11 -0.68
N CYS A 163 -12.09 -11.00 0.38
CA CYS A 163 -11.90 -11.78 1.60
C CYS A 163 -11.93 -13.29 1.31
N ARG A 164 -12.91 -13.76 0.52
CA ARG A 164 -13.00 -15.18 0.13
C ARG A 164 -11.79 -15.62 -0.69
N ARG A 165 -11.30 -14.76 -1.57
CA ARG A 165 -10.10 -15.03 -2.37
C ARG A 165 -8.88 -15.23 -1.48
N TYR A 166 -8.63 -14.32 -0.54
CA TYR A 166 -7.51 -14.47 0.41
C TYR A 166 -7.66 -15.70 1.29
N GLN A 167 -8.87 -16.01 1.77
CA GLN A 167 -9.14 -17.23 2.54
C GLN A 167 -8.88 -18.51 1.74
N ALA A 168 -9.25 -18.54 0.47
CA ALA A 168 -8.97 -19.68 -0.41
C ALA A 168 -7.47 -19.86 -0.63
N MET A 169 -6.75 -18.78 -0.97
CA MET A 169 -5.29 -18.80 -1.12
C MET A 169 -4.59 -19.27 0.17
N ALA A 170 -5.05 -18.80 1.32
CA ALA A 170 -4.54 -19.22 2.62
C ALA A 170 -4.82 -20.70 2.92
N ALA A 171 -6.03 -21.18 2.61
CA ALA A 171 -6.40 -22.58 2.80
C ALA A 171 -5.53 -23.51 1.95
N ASP A 172 -5.28 -23.14 0.69
CA ASP A 172 -4.38 -23.89 -0.20
C ASP A 172 -2.96 -23.95 0.36
N LEU A 173 -2.43 -22.82 0.85
CA LEU A 173 -1.09 -22.74 1.44
C LEU A 173 -0.95 -23.61 2.70
N ILE A 174 -1.93 -23.55 3.60
CA ILE A 174 -1.94 -24.38 4.82
C ILE A 174 -2.10 -25.86 4.48
N GLY A 175 -2.95 -26.20 3.50
CA GLY A 175 -3.11 -27.57 3.01
C GLY A 175 -1.81 -28.15 2.47
N LEU A 176 -1.09 -27.38 1.63
CA LEU A 176 0.23 -27.77 1.11
C LEU A 176 1.25 -27.97 2.23
N GLY A 177 1.28 -27.08 3.24
CA GLY A 177 2.18 -27.20 4.38
C GLY A 177 2.01 -28.49 5.18
N ASN A 178 0.75 -28.93 5.38
CA ASN A 178 0.46 -30.20 6.06
C ASN A 178 0.94 -31.40 5.24
N HIS A 179 0.75 -31.38 3.92
CA HIS A 179 1.24 -32.46 3.05
C HIS A 179 2.77 -32.57 3.04
N VAL A 180 3.50 -31.45 3.10
CA VAL A 180 4.98 -31.45 3.17
C VAL A 180 5.49 -31.95 4.52
N ALA A 181 4.79 -31.64 5.62
CA ALA A 181 5.13 -32.17 6.95
C ALA A 181 4.91 -33.68 7.07
N ASP A 182 3.99 -34.25 6.26
CA ASP A 182 3.73 -35.69 6.20
C ASP A 182 4.71 -36.46 5.29
N LEU A 183 5.62 -35.78 4.57
CA LEU A 183 6.71 -36.46 3.85
C LEU A 183 7.78 -36.93 4.85
N PRO A 184 8.14 -38.23 4.88
CA PRO A 184 9.22 -38.71 5.73
C PRO A 184 10.56 -38.10 5.27
N LEU A 185 11.13 -37.20 6.08
CA LEU A 185 12.53 -36.81 5.99
C LEU A 185 13.39 -38.01 6.40
N GLY A 186 13.80 -38.82 5.42
CA GLY A 186 14.81 -39.85 5.65
C GLY A 186 14.62 -41.09 4.79
N GLN A 187 15.14 -41.03 3.57
CA GLN A 187 15.68 -42.23 2.94
C GLN A 187 16.99 -41.84 2.25
N GLU A 188 18.06 -41.83 3.05
CA GLU A 188 19.42 -41.86 2.51
C GLU A 188 19.57 -43.13 1.65
N PRO A 189 20.08 -43.04 0.41
CA PRO A 189 20.36 -44.23 -0.37
C PRO A 189 21.51 -44.97 0.31
N ALA A 190 21.25 -46.21 0.74
CA ALA A 190 22.27 -47.08 1.27
C ALA A 190 23.40 -47.23 0.24
N ILE A 191 24.57 -46.69 0.57
CA ILE A 191 25.82 -46.95 -0.12
C ILE A 191 26.11 -48.44 0.05
N GLY A 192 25.86 -49.21 -1.01
CA GLY A 192 26.31 -50.59 -1.12
C GLY A 192 27.84 -50.59 -1.25
N VAL A 193 28.51 -50.97 -0.16
CA VAL A 193 29.90 -51.42 -0.19
C VAL A 193 29.88 -52.86 -0.66
N ASP A 194 30.12 -53.09 -1.94
CA ASP A 194 30.50 -54.42 -2.42
C ASP A 194 32.01 -54.56 -2.30
N THR A 195 32.39 -55.54 -1.48
CA THR A 195 33.76 -56.01 -1.32
C THR A 195 33.84 -57.30 -2.12
N GLU A 196 34.57 -57.29 -3.23
CA GLU A 196 35.30 -58.45 -3.79
C GLU A 196 36.33 -57.98 -4.82
#